data_AF-A0AAU7LYF8-F1
#
_entry.id   AF-A0AAU7LYF8-F1
#
_cell.length_a   1.000
_cell.length_b   1.000
_cell.length_c   1.000
_cell.angle_alpha   90.00
_cell.angle_beta   90.00
_cell.angle_gamma   90.00
#
_symmetry.space_group_name_H-M   'P 1'
#
loop_
_entity.id
_entity.type
_entity.pdbx_description
1 polymer ?
#
loop_
_entity_poly.entity_id
_entity_poly.type
_entity_poly.pdbx_seq_one_letter_code
_entity_poly.pdbx_strand_id
1 'polypeptide(L)'
;MDRSQKLVPVHAWPQAMKCAVDALGSWQALTVISVAMPATTDRSLARELVRTALCETLVAYLGPTAASLKLVSCPGQALRLDCHVAQLSVSLSHAPGFSLAAIGRQGRIGVDVMAADRAVEAMPDWADVARDYLGPAVTAWLQGLSPVRRPLAFAQAWTRLEACLKCQAMALTEWTPAVALQLAPCSVSALALPENYRGAIAIAIATDSERVA
;
A
#
# COMPACT_ATOMS: atom_id res chain seq x y z
N MET A 1 -7.89 -1.69 24.18
CA MET A 1 -9.25 -1.38 23.69
C MET A 1 -9.23 -1.65 22.19
N ASP A 2 -9.43 -2.91 21.82
CA ASP A 2 -9.31 -3.41 20.45
C ASP A 2 -10.63 -3.16 19.73
N ARG A 3 -10.78 -1.99 19.10
CA ARG A 3 -11.79 -1.86 18.04
C ARG A 3 -11.30 -2.77 16.93
N SER A 4 -11.89 -3.96 16.77
CA SER A 4 -11.57 -4.87 15.67
C SER A 4 -11.56 -4.07 14.38
N GLN A 5 -10.35 -3.71 13.93
CA GLN A 5 -10.19 -2.78 12.83
C GLN A 5 -10.63 -3.54 11.58
N LYS A 6 -11.76 -3.14 11.00
CA LYS A 6 -12.33 -3.83 9.84
C LYS A 6 -11.28 -3.85 8.73
N LEU A 7 -10.85 -5.05 8.35
CA LEU A 7 -9.88 -5.24 7.29
C LEU A 7 -10.46 -4.75 5.96
N VAL A 8 -9.63 -4.10 5.15
CA VAL A 8 -9.99 -3.70 3.79
C VAL A 8 -9.90 -4.94 2.89
N PRO A 9 -10.98 -5.32 2.18
CA PRO A 9 -10.95 -6.45 1.26
C PRO A 9 -9.89 -6.27 0.17
N VAL A 10 -9.29 -7.38 -0.25
CA VAL A 10 -8.36 -7.44 -1.37
C VAL A 10 -8.92 -8.39 -2.41
N HIS A 11 -9.02 -7.94 -3.65
CA HIS A 11 -9.66 -8.66 -4.74
C HIS A 11 -8.60 -9.29 -5.65
N ALA A 12 -8.63 -10.61 -5.81
CA ALA A 12 -7.70 -11.30 -6.70
C ALA A 12 -7.99 -10.96 -8.17
N TRP A 13 -6.99 -10.49 -8.91
CA TRP A 13 -7.09 -10.35 -10.36
C TRP A 13 -6.63 -11.65 -11.07
N PRO A 14 -7.29 -12.05 -12.17
CA PRO A 14 -8.48 -11.42 -12.77
C PRO A 14 -9.81 -11.86 -12.16
N GLN A 15 -9.83 -12.87 -11.29
CA GLN A 15 -11.04 -13.62 -10.89
C GLN A 15 -12.10 -12.77 -10.18
N ALA A 16 -11.68 -11.79 -9.39
CA ALA A 16 -12.54 -10.91 -8.60
C ALA A 16 -12.53 -9.45 -9.10
N MET A 17 -12.14 -9.21 -10.35
CA MET A 17 -12.05 -7.86 -10.92
C MET A 17 -13.39 -7.11 -10.87
N LYS A 18 -14.52 -7.80 -11.11
CA LYS A 18 -15.86 -7.18 -10.97
C LYS A 18 -16.08 -6.64 -9.56
N CYS A 19 -15.77 -7.42 -8.53
CA CYS A 19 -15.88 -6.97 -7.13
C CYS A 19 -14.98 -5.77 -6.85
N ALA A 20 -13.78 -5.74 -7.44
CA ALA A 20 -12.87 -4.61 -7.30
C ALA A 20 -13.45 -3.31 -7.90
N VAL A 21 -14.06 -3.41 -9.09
CA VAL A 21 -14.73 -2.30 -9.78
C VAL A 21 -15.96 -1.83 -8.99
N ASP A 22 -16.78 -2.75 -8.51
CA ASP A 22 -17.96 -2.45 -7.69
C ASP A 22 -17.55 -1.71 -6.39
N ALA A 23 -16.47 -2.15 -5.74
CA ALA A 23 -15.91 -1.50 -4.54
C ALA A 23 -15.40 -0.09 -4.82
N LEU A 24 -14.75 0.13 -5.96
CA LEU A 24 -14.32 1.47 -6.39
C LEU A 24 -15.51 2.39 -6.72
N GLY A 25 -16.59 1.82 -7.25
CA GLY A 25 -17.85 2.52 -7.53
C GLY A 25 -18.66 2.88 -6.28
N SER A 26 -18.41 2.21 -5.16
CA SER A 26 -19.15 2.39 -3.92
C SER A 26 -18.81 3.70 -3.20
N TRP A 27 -19.49 3.95 -2.07
CA TRP A 27 -19.19 5.08 -1.18
C TRP A 27 -17.79 5.01 -0.55
N GLN A 28 -17.20 3.81 -0.44
CA GLN A 28 -15.82 3.67 0.04
C GLN A 28 -14.81 4.25 -0.94
N ALA A 29 -15.18 4.34 -2.23
CA ALA A 29 -14.41 5.01 -3.26
C ALA A 29 -12.95 4.50 -3.37
N LEU A 30 -12.73 3.23 -3.03
CA LEU A 30 -11.43 2.60 -2.88
C LEU A 30 -11.51 1.12 -3.23
N THR A 31 -10.49 0.61 -3.91
CA THR A 31 -10.30 -0.81 -4.12
C THR A 31 -8.82 -1.20 -4.02
N VAL A 32 -8.57 -2.43 -3.57
CA VAL A 32 -7.24 -3.04 -3.54
C VAL A 32 -7.31 -4.37 -4.25
N ILE A 33 -6.37 -4.57 -5.16
CA ILE A 33 -6.29 -5.73 -6.03
C ILE A 33 -4.99 -6.45 -5.75
N SER A 34 -5.06 -7.77 -5.63
CA SER A 34 -3.88 -8.63 -5.56
C SER A 34 -3.63 -9.34 -6.87
N VAL A 35 -2.36 -9.47 -7.22
CA VAL A 35 -1.91 -10.23 -8.38
C VAL A 35 -0.92 -11.27 -7.89
N ALA A 36 -1.25 -12.54 -8.09
CA ALA A 36 -0.35 -13.65 -7.79
C ALA A 36 0.85 -13.59 -8.76
N MET A 37 2.06 -13.67 -8.22
CA MET A 37 3.28 -13.66 -9.02
C MET A 37 3.90 -15.04 -9.05
N PRO A 38 4.43 -15.47 -10.20
CA PRO A 38 5.30 -16.64 -10.21
C PRO A 38 6.50 -16.37 -9.29
N ALA A 39 7.00 -17.42 -8.65
CA ALA A 39 8.20 -17.34 -7.80
C ALA A 39 9.43 -17.09 -8.68
N THR A 40 9.62 -15.85 -9.11
CA THR A 40 10.75 -15.40 -9.92
C THR A 40 11.52 -14.31 -9.20
N THR A 41 12.81 -14.21 -9.47
CA THR A 41 13.64 -13.09 -9.01
C THR A 41 13.51 -11.87 -9.93
N ASP A 42 12.82 -12.01 -11.07
CA ASP A 42 12.64 -10.93 -12.03
C ASP A 42 11.53 -9.98 -11.59
N ARG A 43 11.97 -8.85 -11.05
CA ARG A 43 11.09 -7.75 -10.64
C ARG A 43 10.39 -7.08 -11.82
N SER A 44 10.86 -7.27 -13.05
CA SER A 44 10.30 -6.67 -14.26
C SER A 44 8.96 -7.30 -14.61
N LEU A 45 8.90 -8.64 -14.65
CA LEU A 45 7.66 -9.37 -14.88
C LEU A 45 6.59 -9.04 -13.83
N ALA A 46 6.99 -8.97 -12.55
CA ALA A 46 6.05 -8.63 -11.48
C ALA A 46 5.48 -7.20 -11.62
N ARG A 47 6.33 -6.26 -12.06
CA ARG A 47 5.94 -4.87 -12.35
C ARG A 47 5.04 -4.75 -13.56
N GLU A 48 5.25 -5.57 -14.59
CA GLU A 48 4.44 -5.58 -15.79
C GLU A 48 3.04 -6.14 -15.48
N LEU A 49 2.97 -7.32 -14.85
CA LEU A 49 1.71 -7.98 -14.53
C LEU A 49 0.81 -7.14 -13.62
N VAL A 50 1.37 -6.53 -12.56
CA VAL A 50 0.56 -5.67 -11.69
C VAL A 50 0.07 -4.40 -12.41
N ARG A 51 0.85 -3.88 -13.36
CA ARG A 51 0.45 -2.72 -14.17
C ARG A 51 -0.66 -3.10 -15.15
N THR A 52 -0.58 -4.27 -15.77
CA THR A 52 -1.66 -4.82 -16.61
C THR A 52 -2.95 -4.96 -15.81
N ALA A 53 -2.89 -5.59 -14.62
CA ALA A 53 -4.06 -5.74 -13.76
C ALA A 53 -4.67 -4.38 -13.34
N LEU A 54 -3.82 -3.40 -13.01
CA LEU A 54 -4.25 -2.04 -12.71
C LEU A 54 -4.95 -1.40 -13.91
N CYS A 55 -4.34 -1.44 -15.10
CA CYS A 55 -4.89 -0.85 -16.32
C CYS A 55 -6.22 -1.50 -16.72
N GLU A 56 -6.30 -2.84 -16.70
CA GLU A 56 -7.55 -3.56 -17.01
C GLU A 56 -8.68 -3.19 -16.04
N THR A 57 -8.37 -3.04 -14.75
CA THR A 57 -9.38 -2.61 -13.76
C THR A 57 -9.82 -1.17 -14.02
N LEU A 58 -8.89 -0.27 -14.35
CA LEU A 58 -9.22 1.11 -14.71
C LEU A 58 -10.09 1.18 -15.96
N VAL A 59 -9.80 0.38 -16.98
CA VAL A 59 -10.64 0.25 -18.19
C VAL A 59 -12.02 -0.29 -17.86
N ALA A 60 -12.11 -1.31 -17.00
CA ALA A 60 -13.39 -1.86 -16.56
C ALA A 60 -14.22 -0.84 -15.76
N TYR A 61 -13.57 0.06 -15.02
CA TYR A 61 -14.24 1.09 -14.21
C TYR A 61 -14.63 2.34 -15.01
N LEU A 62 -13.72 2.88 -15.83
CA LEU A 62 -13.89 4.14 -16.56
C LEU A 62 -14.46 3.95 -17.97
N GLY A 63 -14.48 2.72 -18.48
CA GLY A 63 -14.85 2.37 -19.83
C GLY A 63 -13.69 2.36 -20.84
N PRO A 64 -13.96 2.06 -22.12
CA PRO A 64 -12.93 1.81 -23.13
C PRO A 64 -11.97 2.99 -23.40
N THR A 65 -12.42 4.21 -23.13
CA THR A 65 -11.59 5.43 -23.28
C THR A 65 -10.41 5.44 -22.32
N ALA A 66 -10.45 4.67 -21.23
CA ALA A 66 -9.33 4.53 -20.32
C ALA A 66 -8.21 3.62 -20.84
N ALA A 67 -8.38 2.96 -21.99
CA ALA A 67 -7.31 2.15 -22.58
C ALA A 67 -6.10 2.98 -23.05
N SER A 68 -6.28 4.29 -23.24
CA SER A 68 -5.20 5.23 -23.56
C SER A 68 -4.49 5.80 -22.33
N LEU A 69 -4.96 5.52 -21.11
CA LEU A 69 -4.33 5.97 -19.87
C LEU A 69 -2.93 5.38 -19.75
N LYS A 70 -1.97 6.24 -19.44
CA LYS A 70 -0.60 5.84 -19.16
C LYS A 70 -0.29 6.00 -17.69
N LEU A 71 0.45 5.01 -17.20
CA LEU A 71 1.06 5.05 -15.88
C LEU A 71 2.39 5.82 -15.98
N VAL A 72 2.44 7.00 -15.39
CA VAL A 72 3.65 7.80 -15.29
C VAL A 72 4.45 7.32 -14.07
N SER A 73 5.65 6.80 -14.34
CA SER A 73 6.55 6.25 -13.34
C SER A 73 7.91 6.93 -13.45
N CYS A 74 8.21 7.82 -12.52
CA CYS A 74 9.53 8.45 -12.41
C CYS A 74 10.27 7.86 -11.20
N PRO A 75 11.57 7.52 -11.32
CA PRO A 75 12.37 7.05 -10.18
C PRO A 75 12.25 8.01 -8.99
N GLY A 76 11.97 7.47 -7.80
CA GLY A 76 11.80 8.27 -6.58
C GLY A 76 10.47 9.02 -6.46
N GLN A 77 9.55 8.88 -7.42
CA GLN A 77 8.24 9.52 -7.36
C GLN A 77 7.12 8.46 -7.29
N ALA A 78 6.01 8.84 -6.64
CA ALA A 78 4.80 8.03 -6.63
C ALA A 78 4.28 7.82 -8.06
N LEU A 79 3.72 6.63 -8.32
CA LEU A 79 3.07 6.30 -9.58
C LEU A 79 1.86 7.22 -9.79
N ARG A 80 1.70 7.76 -11.00
CA ARG A 80 0.58 8.64 -11.35
C ARG A 80 -0.12 8.16 -12.61
N LEU A 81 -1.38 8.52 -12.77
CA LEU A 81 -2.11 8.42 -14.03
C LEU A 81 -1.91 9.71 -14.81
N ASP A 82 -1.69 9.62 -16.12
CA ASP A 82 -1.60 10.77 -17.04
C ASP A 82 -2.96 11.40 -17.38
N CYS A 83 -3.94 11.29 -16.48
CA CYS A 83 -5.31 11.73 -16.70
C CYS A 83 -5.79 12.67 -15.59
N HIS A 84 -6.26 13.83 -16.02
CA HIS A 84 -6.86 14.84 -15.15
C HIS A 84 -8.37 14.66 -14.96
N VAL A 85 -9.02 13.80 -15.76
CA VAL A 85 -10.49 13.70 -15.86
C VAL A 85 -11.10 12.92 -14.69
N ALA A 86 -10.40 11.92 -14.17
CA ALA A 86 -10.81 11.19 -12.98
C ALA A 86 -9.72 11.43 -11.93
N GLN A 87 -10.03 12.17 -10.85
CA GLN A 87 -9.14 12.42 -9.72
C GLN A 87 -8.83 11.12 -8.96
N LEU A 88 -8.17 10.18 -9.63
CA LEU A 88 -7.82 8.86 -9.15
C LEU A 88 -6.39 8.89 -8.63
N SER A 89 -6.22 8.35 -7.44
CA SER A 89 -4.91 8.02 -6.89
C SER A 89 -4.65 6.53 -7.07
N VAL A 90 -3.42 6.18 -7.40
CA VAL A 90 -2.98 4.79 -7.54
C VAL A 90 -1.72 4.55 -6.71
N SER A 91 -1.59 3.33 -6.19
CA SER A 91 -0.39 2.93 -5.46
C SER A 91 -0.10 1.45 -5.69
N LEU A 92 1.18 1.08 -5.76
CA LEU A 92 1.63 -0.30 -5.95
C LEU A 92 2.53 -0.74 -4.79
N SER A 93 2.47 -2.02 -4.46
CA SER A 93 3.48 -2.66 -3.60
C SER A 93 3.72 -4.11 -4.02
N HIS A 94 4.88 -4.63 -3.64
CA HIS A 94 5.38 -5.93 -4.08
C HIS A 94 5.98 -6.69 -2.89
N ALA A 95 5.59 -7.94 -2.77
CA ALA A 95 6.22 -8.95 -1.93
C ALA A 95 6.57 -10.18 -2.80
N PRO A 96 7.45 -11.08 -2.34
CA PRO A 96 7.70 -12.33 -3.05
C PRO A 96 6.39 -13.08 -3.31
N GLY A 97 6.14 -13.48 -4.57
CA GLY A 97 4.93 -14.20 -4.96
C GLY A 97 3.63 -13.39 -4.99
N PHE A 98 3.67 -12.08 -4.68
CA PHE A 98 2.45 -11.30 -4.47
C PHE A 98 2.63 -9.80 -4.74
N SER A 99 1.80 -9.21 -5.60
CA SER A 99 1.78 -7.75 -5.79
C SER A 99 0.41 -7.17 -5.49
N LEU A 100 0.39 -5.92 -5.03
CA LEU A 100 -0.81 -5.15 -4.78
C LEU A 100 -0.88 -3.94 -5.70
N ALA A 101 -2.10 -3.63 -6.15
CA ALA A 101 -2.47 -2.35 -6.72
C ALA A 101 -3.66 -1.77 -5.95
N ALA A 102 -3.56 -0.52 -5.52
CA ALA A 102 -4.67 0.22 -4.93
C ALA A 102 -5.12 1.33 -5.86
N ILE A 103 -6.43 1.56 -5.92
CA ILE A 103 -7.06 2.66 -6.66
C ILE A 103 -8.03 3.35 -5.71
N GLY A 104 -7.99 4.67 -5.65
CA GLY A 104 -8.89 5.49 -4.84
C GLY A 104 -9.39 6.69 -5.62
N ARG A 105 -10.64 7.09 -5.40
CA ARG A 105 -11.25 8.29 -6.02
C ARG A 105 -11.20 9.51 -5.12
N GLN A 106 -10.71 9.37 -3.89
CA GLN A 106 -10.72 10.43 -2.89
C GLN A 106 -9.36 10.51 -2.20
N GLY A 107 -8.72 11.68 -2.32
CA GLY A 107 -7.46 11.96 -1.68
C GLY A 107 -6.29 11.14 -2.23
N ARG A 108 -5.16 11.25 -1.55
CA ARG A 108 -3.94 10.50 -1.85
C ARG A 108 -4.00 9.15 -1.16
N ILE A 109 -3.44 8.12 -1.79
CA ILE A 109 -3.40 6.77 -1.23
C ILE A 109 -1.99 6.19 -1.29
N GLY A 110 -1.68 5.29 -0.37
CA GLY A 110 -0.48 4.47 -0.40
C GLY A 110 -0.80 3.07 0.06
N VAL A 111 -0.31 2.05 -0.65
CA VAL A 111 -0.48 0.65 -0.27
C VAL A 111 0.87 0.01 -0.03
N ASP A 112 0.94 -0.88 0.95
CA ASP A 112 2.13 -1.69 1.16
C ASP A 112 1.83 -3.13 1.57
N VAL A 113 2.73 -4.05 1.21
CA VAL A 113 2.66 -5.47 1.55
C VAL A 113 4.06 -6.03 1.87
N MET A 114 4.12 -6.87 2.89
CA MET A 114 5.32 -7.56 3.34
C MET A 114 5.00 -9.02 3.65
N ALA A 115 5.88 -9.93 3.26
CA ALA A 115 5.80 -11.33 3.67
C ALA A 115 6.27 -11.47 5.14
N ALA A 116 5.45 -12.09 5.98
CA ALA A 116 5.64 -12.16 7.42
C ALA A 116 6.80 -13.08 7.85
N ASP A 117 7.08 -14.12 7.06
CA ASP A 117 8.20 -15.05 7.23
C ASP A 117 9.58 -14.39 7.06
N ARG A 118 9.63 -13.22 6.42
CA ARG A 118 10.85 -12.44 6.16
C ARG A 118 11.08 -11.32 7.19
N ALA A 119 10.17 -11.12 8.14
CA ALA A 119 10.09 -9.85 8.85
C ALA A 119 11.11 -9.63 9.98
N VAL A 120 11.49 -10.68 10.72
CA VAL A 120 12.43 -10.52 11.86
C VAL A 120 13.43 -11.67 11.97
N GLU A 121 13.04 -12.92 11.73
CA GLU A 121 13.98 -14.06 11.83
C GLU A 121 15.07 -14.02 10.74
N ALA A 122 14.82 -13.32 9.64
CA ALA A 122 15.79 -13.12 8.55
C ALA A 122 16.59 -11.80 8.67
N MET A 123 16.33 -10.97 9.68
CA MET A 123 16.94 -9.63 9.82
C MET A 123 17.61 -9.49 11.20
N PRO A 124 18.91 -9.84 11.32
CA PRO A 124 19.61 -9.79 12.61
C PRO A 124 19.54 -8.40 13.27
N ASP A 125 19.49 -7.33 12.47
CA ASP A 125 19.51 -5.94 12.93
C ASP A 125 18.09 -5.31 12.96
N TRP A 126 17.04 -6.11 13.13
CA TRP A 126 15.64 -5.62 13.09
C TRP A 126 15.37 -4.50 14.10
N ALA A 127 16.03 -4.52 15.26
CA ALA A 127 15.84 -3.53 16.30
C ALA A 127 16.42 -2.17 15.91
N ASP A 128 17.55 -2.15 15.21
CA ASP A 128 18.15 -0.93 14.68
C ASP A 128 17.27 -0.34 13.59
N VAL A 129 16.82 -1.17 12.63
CA VAL A 129 15.87 -0.74 11.60
C VAL A 129 14.56 -0.22 12.21
N ALA A 130 14.03 -0.89 13.23
CA ALA A 130 12.84 -0.41 13.93
C ALA A 130 13.08 0.97 14.57
N ARG A 131 14.20 1.15 15.26
CA ARG A 131 14.56 2.42 15.89
C ARG A 131 14.67 3.53 14.86
N ASP A 132 15.41 3.26 13.78
CA ASP A 132 15.80 4.25 12.79
C ASP A 132 14.63 4.66 11.91
N TYR A 133 13.64 3.79 11.65
CA TYR A 133 12.52 4.08 10.73
C TYR A 133 11.13 4.10 11.38
N LEU A 134 10.85 3.22 12.36
CA LEU A 134 9.53 3.15 13.03
C LEU A 134 9.46 4.06 14.27
N GLY A 135 10.62 4.51 14.76
CA GLY A 135 10.74 5.40 15.89
C GLY A 135 10.69 4.70 17.25
N PRO A 136 10.93 5.46 18.34
CA PRO A 136 11.22 4.89 19.66
C PRO A 136 10.02 4.17 20.28
N ALA A 137 8.81 4.72 20.13
CA ALA A 137 7.61 4.13 20.73
C ALA A 137 7.26 2.75 20.11
N VAL A 138 7.31 2.65 18.78
CA VAL A 138 7.04 1.38 18.09
C VAL A 138 8.14 0.36 18.37
N THR A 139 9.40 0.80 18.42
CA THR A 139 10.54 -0.06 18.74
C THR A 139 10.43 -0.65 20.15
N ALA A 140 10.14 0.18 21.16
CA ALA A 140 9.96 -0.29 22.53
C ALA A 140 8.81 -1.31 22.64
N TRP A 141 7.70 -1.07 21.94
CA TRP A 141 6.59 -2.02 21.85
C TRP A 141 7.02 -3.36 21.22
N LEU A 142 7.74 -3.33 20.09
CA LEU A 142 8.23 -4.54 19.41
C LEU A 142 9.24 -5.34 20.26
N GLN A 143 10.10 -4.64 21.02
CA GLN A 143 11.04 -5.27 21.95
C GLN A 143 10.33 -5.98 23.10
N GLY A 144 9.20 -5.44 23.56
CA GLY A 144 8.35 -6.07 24.59
C GLY A 144 7.57 -7.30 24.12
N LEU A 145 7.49 -7.57 22.80
CA LEU A 145 6.81 -8.74 22.27
C LEU A 145 7.69 -10.00 22.33
N SER A 146 7.03 -11.16 22.49
CA SER A 146 7.70 -12.45 22.38
C SER A 146 8.30 -12.65 20.98
N PRO A 147 9.41 -13.42 20.84
CA PRO A 147 10.02 -13.70 19.55
C PRO A 147 9.03 -14.25 18.50
N VAL A 148 8.04 -15.05 18.92
CA VAL A 148 7.03 -15.62 18.03
C VAL A 148 6.06 -14.56 17.46
N ARG A 149 5.72 -13.52 18.24
CA ARG A 149 4.76 -12.48 17.81
C ARG A 149 5.43 -11.32 17.07
N ARG A 150 6.72 -11.12 17.31
CA ARG A 150 7.47 -9.96 16.85
C ARG A 150 7.59 -9.83 15.32
N PRO A 151 7.90 -10.89 14.55
CA PRO A 151 7.97 -10.79 13.08
C PRO A 151 6.69 -10.22 12.49
N LEU A 152 5.56 -10.74 12.96
CA LEU A 152 4.24 -10.32 12.50
C LEU A 152 3.94 -8.86 12.81
N ALA A 153 4.24 -8.45 14.05
CA ALA A 153 4.05 -7.08 14.52
C ALA A 153 4.98 -6.10 13.80
N PHE A 154 6.22 -6.50 13.53
CA PHE A 154 7.16 -5.71 12.73
C PHE A 154 6.62 -5.51 11.31
N ALA A 155 6.19 -6.58 10.63
CA ALA A 155 5.62 -6.47 9.28
C ALA A 155 4.38 -5.56 9.25
N GLN A 156 3.53 -5.64 10.27
CA GLN A 156 2.39 -4.72 10.42
C GLN A 156 2.85 -3.27 10.58
N ALA A 157 3.82 -3.00 11.45
CA ALA A 157 4.33 -1.64 11.66
C ALA A 157 5.01 -1.09 10.41
N TRP A 158 5.83 -1.91 9.73
CA TRP A 158 6.54 -1.56 8.50
C TRP A 158 5.58 -1.20 7.37
N THR A 159 4.63 -2.08 7.07
CA THR A 159 3.65 -1.82 5.99
C THR A 159 2.80 -0.59 6.28
N ARG A 160 2.49 -0.28 7.54
CA ARG A 160 1.80 0.97 7.92
C ARG A 160 2.64 2.20 7.62
N LEU A 161 3.94 2.18 7.96
CA LEU A 161 4.87 3.28 7.66
C LEU A 161 4.98 3.50 6.15
N GLU A 162 5.28 2.45 5.38
CA GLU A 162 5.46 2.55 3.94
C GLU A 162 4.17 2.97 3.21
N ALA A 163 3.02 2.49 3.65
CA ALA A 163 1.74 2.96 3.12
C ALA A 163 1.58 4.48 3.35
N CYS A 164 1.89 5.00 4.54
CA CYS A 164 1.86 6.44 4.82
C CYS A 164 2.85 7.23 3.97
N LEU A 165 4.09 6.77 3.85
CA LEU A 165 5.12 7.42 3.02
C LEU A 165 4.69 7.49 1.56
N LYS A 166 4.18 6.38 1.00
CA LYS A 166 3.64 6.33 -0.36
C LYS A 166 2.45 7.27 -0.54
N CYS A 167 1.54 7.33 0.45
CA CYS A 167 0.40 8.24 0.45
C CYS A 167 0.85 9.72 0.44
N GLN A 168 1.92 10.05 1.16
CA GLN A 168 2.49 11.40 1.19
C GLN A 168 3.47 11.69 0.03
N ALA A 169 3.69 10.73 -0.88
CA ALA A 169 4.71 10.80 -1.93
C ALA A 169 6.14 11.04 -1.40
N MET A 170 6.44 10.51 -0.22
CA MET A 170 7.75 10.56 0.43
C MET A 170 8.53 9.28 0.14
N ALA A 171 9.85 9.41 -0.03
CA ALA A 171 10.75 8.27 -0.04
C ALA A 171 10.90 7.69 1.39
N LEU A 172 11.42 6.46 1.48
CA LEU A 172 11.82 5.89 2.77
C LEU A 172 12.86 6.81 3.42
N THR A 173 12.58 7.22 4.65
CA THR A 173 13.40 8.16 5.41
C THR A 173 13.35 7.79 6.87
N GLU A 174 14.43 8.09 7.59
CA GLU A 174 14.52 7.82 9.02
C GLU A 174 13.48 8.61 9.82
N TRP A 175 13.09 8.01 10.94
CA TRP A 175 12.15 8.60 11.86
C TRP A 175 12.70 9.87 12.47
N THR A 176 11.88 10.92 12.42
CA THR A 176 12.02 12.12 13.23
C THR A 176 10.63 12.57 13.70
N PRO A 177 10.53 13.41 14.74
CA PRO A 177 9.25 14.02 15.11
C PRO A 177 8.59 14.78 13.95
N ALA A 178 9.38 15.40 13.08
CA ALA A 178 8.88 16.11 11.91
C ALA A 178 8.25 15.16 10.87
N VAL A 179 8.91 14.04 10.57
CA VAL A 179 8.35 12.99 9.69
C VAL A 179 7.06 12.42 10.29
N ALA A 180 7.03 12.13 11.59
CA ALA A 180 5.83 11.63 12.26
C ALA A 180 4.64 12.60 12.15
N LEU A 181 4.88 13.92 12.26
CA LEU A 181 3.86 14.94 12.06
C LEU A 181 3.37 15.02 10.60
N GLN A 182 4.26 14.87 9.62
CA GLN A 182 3.87 14.84 8.20
C GLN A 182 3.00 13.63 7.85
N LEU A 183 3.20 12.49 8.54
CA LEU A 183 2.41 11.28 8.33
C LEU A 183 1.12 11.23 9.16
N ALA A 184 0.96 12.11 10.17
CA ALA A 184 -0.20 12.14 11.05
C ALA A 184 -1.57 12.28 10.35
N PRO A 185 -1.70 12.98 9.20
CA PRO A 185 -2.97 13.05 8.47
C PRO A 185 -3.41 11.74 7.81
N CYS A 186 -2.51 10.76 7.69
CA CYS A 186 -2.84 9.48 7.05
C CYS A 186 -3.73 8.61 7.94
N SER A 187 -4.90 8.25 7.43
CA SER A 187 -5.73 7.19 8.01
C SER A 187 -5.29 5.84 7.45
N VAL A 188 -4.89 4.92 8.33
CA VAL A 188 -4.30 3.64 7.93
C VAL A 188 -5.15 2.45 8.37
N SER A 189 -5.50 1.59 7.41
CA SER A 189 -6.26 0.36 7.62
C SER A 189 -5.46 -0.86 7.17
N ALA A 190 -5.60 -1.96 7.89
CA ALA A 190 -4.99 -3.24 7.51
C ALA A 190 -5.77 -3.89 6.37
N LEU A 191 -5.06 -4.67 5.54
CA LEU A 191 -5.63 -5.40 4.40
C LEU A 191 -6.02 -6.84 4.79
N ALA A 192 -7.10 -7.35 4.21
CA ALA A 192 -7.49 -8.75 4.31
C ALA A 192 -6.62 -9.59 3.36
N LEU A 193 -5.49 -10.08 3.87
CA LEU A 193 -4.50 -10.85 3.12
C LEU A 193 -4.35 -12.28 3.68
N PRO A 194 -3.78 -13.21 2.90
CA PRO A 194 -3.37 -14.52 3.42
C PRO A 194 -2.45 -14.38 4.63
N GLU A 195 -2.46 -15.39 5.51
CA GLU A 195 -1.82 -15.32 6.84
C GLU A 195 -0.32 -14.99 6.78
N ASN A 196 0.36 -15.37 5.71
CA ASN A 196 1.78 -15.14 5.49
C ASN A 196 2.12 -13.73 4.99
N TYR A 197 1.14 -12.86 4.74
CA TYR A 197 1.37 -11.47 4.34
C TYR A 197 0.77 -10.50 5.35
N ARG A 198 1.42 -9.37 5.52
CA ARG A 198 0.84 -8.19 6.17
C ARG A 198 0.82 -7.05 5.17
N GLY A 199 -0.21 -6.25 5.25
CA GLY A 199 -0.36 -5.12 4.35
C GLY A 199 -1.26 -4.08 4.94
N ALA A 200 -1.04 -2.85 4.48
CA ALA A 200 -1.76 -1.68 4.92
C ALA A 200 -2.08 -0.79 3.72
N ILE A 201 -3.17 -0.05 3.86
CA ILE A 201 -3.51 1.06 2.99
C ILE A 201 -3.66 2.33 3.82
N ALA A 202 -2.99 3.38 3.39
CA ALA A 202 -3.08 4.72 3.95
C ALA A 202 -3.84 5.63 2.99
N ILE A 203 -4.69 6.50 3.56
CA ILE A 203 -5.49 7.48 2.83
C ILE A 203 -5.31 8.84 3.51
N ALA A 204 -5.04 9.87 2.74
CA ALA A 204 -5.02 11.26 3.19
C ALA A 204 -6.00 12.05 2.30
N ILE A 205 -7.06 12.57 2.91
CA ILE A 205 -8.04 13.40 2.18
C ILE A 205 -7.36 14.73 1.87
N ALA A 206 -7.34 15.11 0.58
CA ALA A 206 -6.84 16.40 0.16
C ALA A 206 -7.66 17.50 0.83
N THR A 207 -6.99 18.43 1.52
CA THR A 207 -7.62 19.66 1.98
C THR A 207 -7.87 20.56 0.76
N ASP A 208 -8.91 21.39 0.80
CA ASP A 208 -9.34 22.17 -0.38
C ASP A 208 -8.25 23.10 -0.96
N SER A 209 -7.23 23.42 -0.18
CA SER A 209 -6.05 24.20 -0.60
C SER A 209 -5.17 23.49 -1.64
N GLU A 210 -5.19 22.15 -1.72
CA GLU A 210 -4.39 21.36 -2.67
C GLU A 210 -5.14 21.09 -4.00
N ARG A 211 -6.44 21.42 -4.11
CA ARG A 211 -7.26 21.13 -5.31
C ARG A 211 -7.16 22.18 -6.42
N VAL A 212 -6.53 23.32 -6.15
CA VAL A 212 -6.50 24.50 -7.04
C VAL A 212 -5.10 24.74 -7.65
N ALA A 213 -4.11 23.91 -7.30
CA ALA A 213 -2.72 24.02 -7.79
C ALA A 213 -2.43 23.10 -8.98
#